data_AF-A0A0M4GRI7-F1
#
_entry.id   AF-A0A0M4GRI7-F1
#
_cell.length_a   1.000
_cell.length_b   1.000
_cell.length_c   1.000
_cell.angle_alpha   90.00
_cell.angle_beta   90.00
_cell.angle_gamma   90.00
#
_symmetry.space_group_name_H-M   'P 1'
#
loop_
_entity.id
_entity.type
_entity.pdbx_description
1 polymer ?
#
loop_
_entity_poly.entity_id
_entity_poly.type
_entity_poly.pdbx_seq_one_letter_code
_entity_poly.pdbx_strand_id
1 'polypeptide(L)'
;MNIEEEFLKAQLEKFSEYRSEFIAETRHEDILMSILRVHMYIEKEMVELTKIYFKYPNKFNDYTFKSRLDLLYALGVIERELYDPIQSINNVRNKLSHNLDFKFTENIYKKIYDSLSKEILTEFKKDLEVYSWLNKNPNFIEKTKILLACIWTNIKASVLTSFINKRELAKELEMQALDDLIEFEKSRK
;
A
#
# COMPACT_ATOMS: atom_id res chain seq x y z
N MET A 1 14.97 -25.75 6.98
CA MET A 1 14.27 -24.50 6.69
C MET A 1 13.96 -24.53 5.20
N ASN A 2 12.69 -24.40 4.81
CA ASN A 2 12.28 -24.42 3.40
C ASN A 2 12.82 -23.15 2.70
N ILE A 3 13.12 -23.21 1.39
CA ILE A 3 13.58 -22.06 0.58
C ILE A 3 12.62 -20.86 0.72
N GLU A 4 11.33 -21.12 0.88
CA GLU A 4 10.31 -20.09 1.12
C GLU A 4 10.47 -19.40 2.49
N GLU A 5 10.83 -20.14 3.55
CA GLU A 5 11.10 -19.57 4.88
C GLU A 5 12.38 -18.74 4.88
N GLU A 6 13.42 -19.17 4.18
CA GLU A 6 14.66 -18.41 4.00
C GLU A 6 14.42 -17.11 3.23
N PHE A 7 13.61 -17.16 2.17
CA PHE A 7 13.22 -15.98 1.41
C PHE A 7 12.41 -14.99 2.27
N LEU A 8 11.39 -15.47 2.98
CA LEU A 8 10.57 -14.64 3.87
C LEU A 8 11.41 -13.99 4.97
N LYS A 9 12.33 -14.73 5.59
CA LYS A 9 13.24 -14.21 6.60
C LYS A 9 14.12 -13.08 6.05
N ALA A 10 14.68 -13.25 4.86
CA ALA A 10 15.46 -12.22 4.20
C ALA A 10 14.62 -10.97 3.85
N GLN A 11 13.35 -11.13 3.50
CA GLN A 11 12.44 -10.00 3.28
C GLN A 11 12.09 -9.26 4.58
N LEU A 12 11.91 -9.99 5.68
CA LEU A 12 11.65 -9.41 7.01
C LEU A 12 12.84 -8.59 7.53
N GLU A 13 14.07 -9.09 7.35
CA GLU A 13 15.29 -8.36 7.71
C GLU A 13 15.36 -7.02 6.95
N LYS A 14 15.15 -7.05 5.62
CA LYS A 14 15.07 -5.84 4.78
C LYS A 14 13.92 -4.91 5.16
N PHE A 15 12.78 -5.46 5.60
CA PHE A 15 11.64 -4.65 6.02
C PHE A 15 12.00 -3.72 7.18
N SER A 16 12.78 -4.21 8.15
CA SER A 16 13.22 -3.40 9.28
C SER A 16 14.10 -2.22 8.85
N GLU A 17 14.97 -2.42 7.86
CA GLU A 17 15.82 -1.39 7.27
C GLU A 17 14.97 -0.35 6.53
N TYR A 18 14.07 -0.80 5.65
CA TYR A 18 13.17 0.10 4.91
C TYR A 18 12.29 0.92 5.82
N ARG A 19 11.78 0.32 6.91
CA ARG A 19 10.96 1.03 7.89
C ARG A 19 11.76 2.13 8.59
N SER A 20 13.01 1.85 8.92
CA SER A 20 13.90 2.81 9.57
C SER A 20 14.22 3.99 8.65
N GLU A 21 14.52 3.71 7.38
CA GLU A 21 14.74 4.70 6.32
C GLU A 21 13.50 5.57 6.11
N PHE A 22 12.32 4.95 5.95
CA PHE A 22 11.05 5.64 5.80
C PHE A 22 10.76 6.59 6.98
N ILE A 23 10.94 6.12 8.22
CA ILE A 23 10.71 6.95 9.40
C ILE A 23 11.69 8.14 9.41
N ALA A 24 12.97 7.90 9.13
CA ALA A 24 13.98 8.96 9.09
C ALA A 24 13.65 10.01 8.02
N GLU A 25 13.28 9.58 6.82
CA GLU A 25 12.99 10.47 5.70
C GLU A 25 11.65 11.21 5.86
N THR A 26 10.64 10.59 6.47
CA THR A 26 9.32 11.21 6.66
C THR A 26 9.22 12.04 7.92
N ARG A 27 10.28 12.07 8.75
CA ARG A 27 10.42 12.89 9.95
C ARG A 27 10.67 14.36 9.58
N HIS A 28 9.62 15.00 9.08
CA HIS A 28 9.61 16.44 8.81
C HIS A 28 8.60 17.13 9.73
N GLU A 29 8.88 18.33 10.22
CA GLU A 29 7.91 19.04 11.09
C GLU A 29 6.63 19.41 10.33
N ASP A 30 6.77 19.74 9.05
CA ASP A 30 5.65 19.99 8.14
C ASP A 30 4.97 18.69 7.67
N ILE A 31 3.69 18.57 8.02
CA ILE A 31 2.78 17.48 7.65
C ILE A 31 2.60 17.32 6.14
N LEU A 32 2.64 18.42 5.38
CA LEU A 32 2.48 18.40 3.92
C LEU A 32 3.69 17.74 3.27
N MET A 33 4.88 18.04 3.77
CA MET A 33 6.12 17.41 3.32
C MET A 33 6.13 15.92 3.66
N SER A 34 5.64 15.53 4.85
CA SER A 34 5.43 14.12 5.19
C SER A 34 4.49 13.43 4.20
N ILE A 35 3.35 14.04 3.85
CA ILE A 35 2.40 13.46 2.87
C ILE A 35 3.03 13.29 1.49
N LEU A 36 3.77 14.29 1.00
CA LEU A 36 4.47 14.22 -0.28
C LEU A 36 5.48 13.06 -0.31
N ARG A 37 6.30 12.93 0.74
CA ARG A 37 7.27 11.83 0.84
C ARG A 37 6.58 10.48 0.88
N VAL A 38 5.53 10.33 1.69
CA VAL A 38 4.77 9.07 1.75
C VAL A 38 4.16 8.72 0.39
N HIS A 39 3.61 9.70 -0.33
CA HIS A 39 3.12 9.47 -1.69
C HIS A 39 4.23 8.93 -2.62
N MET A 40 5.44 9.49 -2.58
CA MET A 40 6.57 9.01 -3.37
C MET A 40 6.98 7.57 -3.02
N TYR A 41 6.97 7.24 -1.71
CA TYR A 41 7.20 5.87 -1.27
C TYR A 41 6.13 4.91 -1.78
N ILE A 42 4.85 5.27 -1.68
CA ILE A 42 3.75 4.45 -2.22
C ILE A 42 3.92 4.26 -3.74
N GLU A 43 4.28 5.32 -4.47
CA GLU A 43 4.52 5.23 -5.91
C GLU A 43 5.67 4.27 -6.24
N LYS A 44 6.78 4.33 -5.49
CA LYS A 44 7.90 3.39 -5.62
C LYS A 44 7.44 1.95 -5.41
N GLU A 45 6.63 1.69 -4.39
CA GLU A 45 6.11 0.34 -4.12
C GLU A 45 5.17 -0.13 -5.24
N MET A 46 4.30 0.72 -5.78
CA MET A 46 3.45 0.36 -6.92
C MET A 46 4.26 0.09 -8.20
N VAL A 47 5.34 0.84 -8.44
CA VAL A 47 6.28 0.55 -9.53
C VAL A 47 6.92 -0.82 -9.34
N GLU A 48 7.27 -1.19 -8.11
CA GLU A 48 7.82 -2.51 -7.81
C GLU A 48 6.81 -3.64 -8.03
N LEU A 49 5.58 -3.47 -7.54
CA LEU A 49 4.48 -4.41 -7.84
C LEU A 49 4.29 -4.58 -9.35
N THR A 50 4.35 -3.48 -10.11
CA THR A 50 4.26 -3.55 -11.58
C THR A 50 5.37 -4.40 -12.19
N LYS A 51 6.61 -4.28 -11.71
CA LYS A 51 7.73 -5.13 -12.18
C LYS A 51 7.53 -6.60 -11.82
N ILE A 52 6.95 -6.89 -10.67
CA ILE A 52 6.75 -8.25 -10.19
C ILE A 52 5.66 -8.95 -11.00
N TYR A 53 4.54 -8.29 -11.26
CA TYR A 53 3.38 -8.93 -11.88
C TYR A 53 3.43 -8.96 -13.41
N PHE A 54 4.06 -7.97 -14.06
CA PHE A 54 4.04 -7.87 -15.51
C PHE A 54 5.34 -8.38 -16.15
N LYS A 55 5.20 -9.11 -17.26
CA LYS A 55 6.34 -9.55 -18.08
C LYS A 55 7.10 -8.39 -18.74
N TYR A 56 6.40 -7.31 -19.10
CA TYR A 56 6.95 -6.13 -19.78
C TYR A 56 6.60 -4.84 -19.02
N PRO A 57 7.16 -4.64 -17.81
CA PRO A 57 6.72 -3.57 -16.91
C PRO A 57 7.06 -2.16 -17.41
N ASN A 58 8.05 -2.04 -18.28
CA ASN A 58 8.48 -0.77 -18.89
C ASN A 58 7.38 -0.11 -19.75
N LYS A 59 6.36 -0.86 -20.19
CA LYS A 59 5.19 -0.29 -20.88
C LYS A 59 4.34 0.62 -20.00
N PHE A 60 4.55 0.59 -18.69
CA PHE A 60 3.81 1.37 -17.70
C PHE A 60 4.64 2.51 -17.08
N ASN A 61 5.80 2.85 -17.66
CA ASN A 61 6.66 3.92 -17.14
C ASN A 61 5.94 5.27 -17.14
N ASP A 62 5.17 5.56 -18.19
CA ASP A 62 4.44 6.83 -18.34
C ASP A 62 3.08 6.84 -17.64
N TYR A 63 2.73 5.75 -16.93
CA TYR A 63 1.46 5.71 -16.19
C TYR A 63 1.50 6.72 -15.05
N THR A 64 0.44 7.52 -14.96
CA THR A 64 0.20 8.36 -13.80
C THR A 64 -0.01 7.49 -12.56
N PHE A 65 0.21 8.06 -11.37
CA PHE A 65 -0.08 7.39 -10.10
C PHE A 65 -1.47 6.73 -10.09
N LYS A 66 -2.50 7.47 -10.51
CA LYS A 66 -3.89 7.00 -10.54
C LYS A 66 -4.07 5.83 -11.50
N SER A 67 -3.56 5.97 -12.73
CA SER A 67 -3.63 4.90 -13.74
C SER A 67 -2.93 3.62 -13.28
N ARG A 68 -1.80 3.75 -12.58
CA ARG A 68 -1.07 2.60 -12.03
C ARG A 68 -1.82 1.94 -10.88
N LEU A 69 -2.38 2.73 -9.96
CA LEU A 69 -3.21 2.22 -8.88
C LEU A 69 -4.44 1.47 -9.41
N ASP A 70 -5.15 2.04 -10.38
CA ASP A 70 -6.33 1.43 -10.98
C ASP A 70 -6.00 0.13 -11.71
N LEU A 71 -4.86 0.08 -12.41
CA LEU A 71 -4.38 -1.13 -13.06
C LEU A 71 -4.07 -2.24 -12.05
N LEU A 72 -3.34 -1.93 -10.98
CA LEU A 72 -2.99 -2.93 -9.96
C LEU A 72 -4.23 -3.42 -9.21
N TYR A 73 -5.21 -2.55 -8.98
CA TYR A 73 -6.50 -2.95 -8.40
C TYR A 73 -7.31 -3.84 -9.32
N ALA A 74 -7.42 -3.46 -10.60
CA ALA A 74 -8.17 -4.25 -11.60
C ALA A 74 -7.60 -5.65 -11.80
N LEU A 75 -6.30 -5.85 -11.52
CA LEU A 75 -5.64 -7.15 -11.59
C LEU A 75 -5.71 -7.96 -10.29
N GLY A 76 -6.36 -7.43 -9.24
CA GLY A 76 -6.38 -8.07 -7.92
C GLY A 76 -5.04 -8.06 -7.19
N VAL A 77 -4.06 -7.27 -7.66
CA VAL A 77 -2.74 -7.16 -7.00
C VAL A 77 -2.81 -6.31 -5.75
N ILE A 78 -3.58 -5.22 -5.83
CA ILE A 78 -3.93 -4.37 -4.69
C ILE A 78 -5.40 -4.64 -4.41
N GLU A 79 -5.72 -5.09 -3.22
CA GLU A 79 -7.11 -5.27 -2.79
C GLU A 79 -7.73 -3.95 -2.35
N ARG A 80 -9.05 -3.94 -2.15
CA ARG A 80 -9.80 -2.71 -1.85
C ARG A 80 -9.31 -2.04 -0.56
N GLU A 81 -8.94 -2.87 0.41
CA GLU A 81 -8.43 -2.54 1.73
C GLU A 81 -7.21 -1.61 1.68
N LEU A 82 -6.38 -1.75 0.63
CA LEU A 82 -5.24 -0.87 0.37
C LEU A 82 -5.55 0.19 -0.67
N TYR A 83 -6.40 -0.11 -1.66
CA TYR A 83 -6.78 0.83 -2.70
C TYR A 83 -7.40 2.11 -2.13
N ASP A 84 -8.38 1.97 -1.24
CA ASP A 84 -9.14 3.11 -0.69
C ASP A 84 -8.23 4.09 0.08
N PRO A 85 -7.34 3.62 1.00
CA PRO A 85 -6.34 4.48 1.65
C PRO A 85 -5.35 5.14 0.69
N ILE A 86 -4.82 4.40 -0.27
CA ILE A 86 -3.87 4.94 -1.26
C ILE A 86 -4.55 6.04 -2.08
N GLN A 87 -5.77 5.80 -2.55
CA GLN A 87 -6.55 6.77 -3.29
C GLN A 87 -6.83 8.02 -2.45
N SER A 88 -7.11 7.86 -1.16
CA SER A 88 -7.33 8.97 -0.23
C SER A 88 -6.07 9.85 -0.13
N ILE A 89 -4.88 9.26 0.01
CA ILE A 89 -3.59 9.99 0.02
C ILE A 89 -3.35 10.71 -1.32
N ASN A 90 -3.57 10.04 -2.46
CA ASN A 90 -3.43 10.64 -3.78
C ASN A 90 -4.36 11.86 -3.95
N ASN A 91 -5.60 11.78 -3.46
CA ASN A 91 -6.53 12.91 -3.48
C ASN A 91 -6.02 14.10 -2.65
N VAL A 92 -5.35 13.85 -1.52
CA VAL A 92 -4.72 14.90 -0.72
C VAL A 92 -3.55 15.53 -1.47
N ARG A 93 -2.67 14.72 -2.07
CA ARG A 93 -1.56 15.20 -2.89
C ARG A 93 -2.04 16.06 -4.06
N ASN A 94 -3.09 15.65 -4.77
CA ASN A 94 -3.64 16.42 -5.88
C ASN A 94 -4.19 17.79 -5.42
N LYS A 95 -4.83 17.86 -4.25
CA LYS A 95 -5.28 19.15 -3.70
C LYS A 95 -4.13 20.06 -3.35
N LEU A 96 -3.05 19.51 -2.79
CA LEU A 96 -1.83 20.26 -2.49
C LEU A 96 -1.20 20.86 -3.76
N SER A 97 -1.15 20.12 -4.87
CA SER A 97 -0.57 20.63 -6.13
C SER A 97 -1.41 21.71 -6.82
N HIS A 98 -2.72 21.78 -6.55
CA HIS A 98 -3.62 22.75 -7.18
C HIS A 98 -3.94 23.97 -6.32
N ASN A 99 -3.57 23.97 -5.04
CA ASN A 99 -3.88 25.06 -4.12
C ASN A 99 -2.67 25.37 -3.23
N LEU A 100 -2.02 26.50 -3.49
CA LEU A 100 -0.84 26.97 -2.74
C LEU A 100 -1.14 27.25 -1.26
N ASP A 101 -2.39 27.58 -0.92
CA ASP A 101 -2.85 27.84 0.45
C ASP A 101 -3.47 26.59 1.12
N PHE A 102 -3.24 25.40 0.54
CA PHE A 102 -3.79 24.17 1.07
C PHE A 102 -3.29 23.92 2.51
N LYS A 103 -4.24 23.69 3.42
CA LYS A 103 -3.95 23.28 4.80
C LYS A 103 -4.46 21.87 5.04
N PHE A 104 -3.61 21.03 5.62
CA PHE A 104 -4.03 19.74 6.11
C PHE A 104 -4.84 19.93 7.41
N THR A 105 -6.08 19.44 7.42
CA THR A 105 -7.02 19.62 8.54
C THR A 105 -7.46 18.28 9.12
N GLU A 106 -8.04 18.30 10.32
CA GLU A 106 -8.61 17.10 10.96
C GLU A 106 -9.66 16.40 10.09
N ASN A 107 -10.43 17.15 9.29
CA ASN A 107 -11.39 16.55 8.37
C ASN A 107 -10.70 15.74 7.26
N ILE A 108 -9.53 16.19 6.81
CA ILE A 108 -8.74 15.45 5.81
C ILE A 108 -8.12 14.22 6.44
N TYR A 109 -7.55 14.35 7.64
CA TYR A 109 -7.10 13.21 8.43
C TYR A 109 -8.20 12.16 8.60
N LYS A 110 -9.41 12.58 9.00
CA LYS A 110 -10.55 11.70 9.20
C LYS A 110 -10.93 10.95 7.93
N LYS A 111 -10.85 11.58 6.75
CA LYS A 111 -11.11 10.92 5.47
C LYS A 111 -10.09 9.82 5.14
N ILE A 112 -8.83 10.01 5.50
CA ILE A 112 -7.80 8.96 5.34
C ILE A 112 -8.07 7.84 6.36
N TYR A 113 -8.31 8.21 7.62
CA TYR A 113 -8.59 7.26 8.69
C TYR A 113 -9.84 6.40 8.40
N ASP A 114 -10.93 7.01 7.92
CA ASP A 114 -12.18 6.32 7.61
C ASP A 114 -12.06 5.42 6.36
N SER A 115 -11.03 5.62 5.53
CA SER A 115 -10.76 4.75 4.38
C SER A 115 -10.01 3.46 4.74
N LEU A 116 -9.51 3.34 5.98
CA LEU A 116 -8.82 2.14 6.43
C LEU A 116 -9.79 0.96 6.58
N SER A 117 -9.32 -0.24 6.22
CA SER A 117 -9.99 -1.48 6.60
C SER A 117 -9.91 -1.70 8.12
N LYS A 118 -10.68 -2.67 8.63
CA LYS A 118 -10.69 -3.00 10.06
C LYS A 118 -9.34 -3.54 10.53
N GLU A 119 -8.67 -4.28 9.66
CA GLU A 119 -7.38 -4.91 9.89
C GLU A 119 -6.29 -3.83 10.04
N ILE A 120 -6.17 -2.95 9.04
CA ILE A 120 -5.21 -1.83 9.07
C ILE A 120 -5.51 -0.89 10.24
N LEU A 121 -6.79 -0.66 10.52
CA LEU A 121 -7.19 0.17 11.66
C LEU A 121 -6.76 -0.45 13.00
N THR A 122 -6.79 -1.78 13.12
CA THR A 122 -6.34 -2.49 14.31
C THR A 122 -4.83 -2.35 14.49
N GLU A 123 -4.06 -2.48 13.40
CA GLU A 123 -2.61 -2.27 13.42
C GLU A 123 -2.25 -0.82 13.79
N PHE A 124 -2.92 0.15 13.17
CA PHE A 124 -2.76 1.56 13.48
C PHE A 124 -2.98 1.86 14.97
N LYS A 125 -4.01 1.29 15.58
CA LYS A 125 -4.29 1.45 17.01
C LYS A 125 -3.17 0.88 17.88
N LYS A 126 -2.63 -0.29 17.52
CA LYS A 126 -1.46 -0.87 18.22
C LYS A 126 -0.24 0.04 18.10
N ASP A 127 0.04 0.57 16.91
CA ASP A 127 1.15 1.50 16.70
C ASP A 127 0.99 2.78 17.54
N LEU A 128 -0.24 3.31 17.64
CA LEU A 128 -0.55 4.45 18.52
C LEU A 128 -0.33 4.14 20.01
N GLU A 129 -0.77 2.97 20.47
CA GLU A 129 -0.59 2.53 21.87
C GLU A 129 0.89 2.40 22.21
N VAL A 130 1.67 1.74 21.36
CA VAL A 130 3.12 1.58 21.51
C VAL A 130 3.81 2.95 21.53
N TYR A 131 3.44 3.86 20.63
CA TYR A 131 4.00 5.21 20.62
C TYR A 131 3.68 5.97 21.91
N SER A 132 2.43 5.87 22.38
CA SER A 132 1.97 6.56 23.59
C SER A 132 2.70 6.09 24.85
N TRP A 133 3.02 4.79 24.92
CA TRP A 133 3.84 4.21 25.98
C TRP A 133 5.27 4.77 26.00
N LEU A 134 5.85 5.04 24.83
CA LEU A 134 7.26 5.46 24.70
C LEU A 134 7.46 6.99 24.79
N ASN A 135 6.56 7.78 24.20
CA ASN A 135 6.80 9.19 23.88
C ASN A 135 5.72 10.17 24.39
N LYS A 136 4.85 9.75 25.33
CA LYS A 136 3.62 10.44 25.77
C LYS A 136 2.53 10.49 24.67
N ASN A 137 1.36 11.02 25.01
CA ASN A 137 0.21 11.11 24.11
C ASN A 137 0.55 11.90 22.82
N PRO A 138 0.41 11.29 21.63
CA PRO A 138 0.78 11.94 20.37
C PRO A 138 -0.16 13.10 20.03
N ASN A 139 0.42 14.20 19.57
CA ASN A 139 -0.33 15.32 19.01
C ASN A 139 -0.88 14.98 17.60
N PHE A 140 -1.63 15.92 17.00
CA PHE A 140 -2.27 15.70 15.70
C PHE A 140 -1.27 15.37 14.56
N ILE A 141 -0.11 16.03 14.54
CA ILE A 141 0.93 15.82 13.52
C ILE A 141 1.53 14.42 13.68
N GLU A 142 1.83 14.03 14.92
CA GLU A 142 2.39 12.71 15.23
C GLU A 142 1.39 11.59 14.89
N LYS A 143 0.12 11.73 15.27
CA LYS A 143 -0.94 10.79 14.88
C LYS A 143 -1.04 10.64 13.37
N THR A 144 -0.94 11.74 12.63
CA THR A 144 -0.97 11.70 11.16
C THR A 144 0.23 10.96 10.60
N LYS A 145 1.43 11.18 11.11
CA LYS A 145 2.63 10.45 10.67
C LYS A 145 2.53 8.95 10.94
N ILE A 146 2.03 8.58 12.11
CA ILE A 146 1.79 7.17 12.48
C ILE A 146 0.77 6.55 11.52
N LEU A 147 -0.32 7.25 11.20
CA LEU A 147 -1.33 6.81 10.25
C LEU A 147 -0.73 6.55 8.86
N LEU A 148 0.05 7.51 8.35
CA LEU A 148 0.70 7.40 7.03
C LEU A 148 1.75 6.27 7.01
N ALA A 149 2.50 6.09 8.10
CA ALA A 149 3.47 5.02 8.25
C ALA A 149 2.80 3.63 8.28
N CYS A 150 1.66 3.51 8.96
CA CYS A 150 0.88 2.28 9.00
C CYS A 150 0.36 1.89 7.61
N ILE A 151 -0.17 2.85 6.85
CA ILE A 151 -0.61 2.62 5.46
C ILE A 151 0.56 2.16 4.58
N TRP A 152 1.68 2.88 4.60
CA TRP A 152 2.84 2.49 3.82
C TRP A 152 3.39 1.11 4.22
N THR A 153 3.43 0.81 5.51
CA THR A 153 3.87 -0.50 6.04
C THR A 153 3.03 -1.64 5.46
N ASN A 154 1.71 -1.47 5.40
CA ASN A 154 0.81 -2.47 4.82
C ASN A 154 1.03 -2.68 3.32
N ILE A 155 1.26 -1.58 2.58
CA ILE A 155 1.61 -1.65 1.15
C ILE A 155 2.96 -2.36 0.97
N LYS A 156 3.94 -2.03 1.82
CA LYS A 156 5.25 -2.65 1.77
C LYS A 156 5.19 -4.14 2.08
N ALA A 157 4.40 -4.54 3.07
CA ALA A 157 4.15 -5.94 3.38
C ALA A 157 3.58 -6.68 2.16
N SER A 158 2.57 -6.10 1.49
CA SER A 158 2.02 -6.63 0.23
C SER A 158 3.08 -6.78 -0.87
N VAL A 159 4.01 -5.82 -1.01
CA VAL A 159 5.14 -5.95 -1.96
C VAL A 159 6.06 -7.10 -1.58
N LEU A 160 6.39 -7.27 -0.30
CA LEU A 160 7.30 -8.32 0.16
C LEU A 160 6.68 -9.72 0.02
N THR A 161 5.37 -9.84 0.19
CA THR A 161 4.63 -11.11 0.01
C THR A 161 4.13 -11.31 -1.42
N SER A 162 4.31 -10.34 -2.32
CA SER A 162 3.76 -10.36 -3.68
C SER A 162 4.15 -11.58 -4.52
N PHE A 163 5.31 -12.19 -4.28
CA PHE A 163 5.68 -13.43 -4.98
C PHE A 163 4.77 -14.60 -4.60
N ILE A 164 4.37 -14.69 -3.34
CA ILE A 164 3.42 -15.70 -2.84
C ILE A 164 2.05 -15.41 -3.45
N ASN A 165 1.57 -14.17 -3.30
CA ASN A 165 0.27 -13.74 -3.82
C ASN A 165 0.18 -13.95 -5.34
N LYS A 166 1.26 -13.68 -6.10
CA LYS A 166 1.30 -13.93 -7.56
C LYS A 166 1.10 -15.40 -7.90
N ARG A 167 1.64 -16.33 -7.10
CA ARG A 167 1.45 -17.77 -7.29
C ARG A 167 0.04 -18.20 -6.94
N GLU A 168 -0.55 -17.62 -5.90
CA GLU A 168 -1.94 -17.88 -5.51
C GLU A 168 -2.89 -17.40 -6.61
N LEU A 169 -2.72 -16.16 -7.09
CA LEU A 169 -3.49 -15.60 -8.19
C LEU A 169 -3.38 -16.45 -9.46
N ALA A 170 -2.18 -16.95 -9.79
CA ALA A 170 -2.00 -17.83 -10.95
C ALA A 170 -2.81 -19.13 -10.83
N LYS A 171 -2.86 -19.73 -9.62
CA LYS A 171 -3.67 -20.94 -9.37
C LYS A 171 -5.17 -20.65 -9.48
N GLU A 172 -5.63 -19.53 -8.94
CA GLU A 172 -7.03 -19.11 -9.04
C GLU A 172 -7.46 -18.95 -10.50
N LEU A 173 -6.62 -18.31 -11.33
CA LEU A 173 -6.87 -18.15 -12.76
C LEU A 173 -6.86 -19.49 -13.52
N GLU A 174 -5.97 -20.42 -13.16
CA GLU A 174 -5.94 -21.77 -13.73
C GLU A 174 -7.22 -22.55 -13.40
N MET A 175 -7.73 -22.42 -12.16
CA MET A 175 -8.98 -23.06 -11.75
C MET A 175 -10.19 -22.47 -12.49
N GLN A 176 -10.28 -21.15 -12.60
CA GLN A 176 -11.35 -20.48 -13.36
C GLN A 176 -11.37 -20.93 -14.81
N ALA A 177 -10.21 -21.00 -15.46
CA ALA A 177 -10.11 -21.46 -16.85
C ALA A 177 -10.57 -22.92 -17.02
N LEU A 178 -10.34 -23.78 -16.02
CA LEU A 178 -10.81 -25.16 -16.03
C LEU A 178 -12.34 -25.23 -15.88
N ASP A 179 -12.91 -24.45 -14.96
CA ASP A 179 -14.35 -24.39 -14.74
C ASP A 179 -15.08 -23.89 -16.01
N ASP A 180 -14.57 -22.83 -16.64
CA ASP A 180 -15.09 -22.30 -17.91
C ASP A 180 -15.08 -23.37 -19.01
N LEU A 181 -14.01 -24.18 -19.09
CA LEU A 181 -13.88 -25.25 -20.07
C LEU A 181 -14.88 -26.38 -19.82
N ILE A 182 -15.10 -26.76 -18.56
CA ILE A 182 -16.11 -27.75 -18.17
C ILE A 182 -17.52 -27.26 -18.51
N GLU A 183 -17.82 -25.98 -18.26
CA GLU A 183 -19.11 -25.39 -18.59
C GLU A 183 -19.34 -25.34 -20.11
N PHE A 184 -18.32 -24.96 -20.87
CA PHE A 184 -18.35 -24.99 -22.32
C PHE A 184 -18.63 -26.39 -22.87
N GLU A 185 -17.98 -27.44 -22.34
CA GLU A 185 -18.24 -28.82 -22.78
C GLU A 185 -19.66 -29.29 -22.44
N LYS A 186 -20.21 -28.90 -21.29
CA LYS A 186 -21.60 -29.19 -20.92
C LYS A 186 -22.59 -28.54 -21.87
N SER A 187 -22.33 -27.31 -22.31
CA SER A 187 -23.21 -26.57 -23.23
C SER A 187 -23.32 -27.18 -24.65
N ARG A 188 -22.40 -28.10 -25.00
CA ARG A 188 -22.37 -28.77 -26.32
C ARG A 188 -23.10 -30.12 -26.34
N LYS A 189 -23.54 -30.64 -25.18
CA LYS A 189 -24.31 -31.88 -25.04
C LYS A 189 -25.80 -31.60 -24.91
#